data_AF-A0A7W5VN12-F1
#
_entry.id   AF-A0A7W5VN12-F1
#
_cell.length_a   1.000
_cell.length_b   1.000
_cell.length_c   1.000
_cell.angle_alpha   90.00
_cell.angle_beta   90.00
_cell.angle_gamma   90.00
#
_symmetry.space_group_name_H-M   'P 1'
#
loop_
_entity.id
_entity.type
_entity.pdbx_description
1 polymer ?
#
loop_
_entity_poly.entity_id
_entity_poly.type
_entity_poly.pdbx_seq_one_letter_code
_entity_poly.pdbx_strand_id
1 'polypeptide(L)'
;MTAYTSDPAYRPEAFKRVQQAYLSGLNQYDASPGGVVSRDFAGLVHSGDPRWTFPDRAQLSAAKPDDFEALFRPMVSNGPIDITIVGDVTVDDAIGLTAETFGALPPRPETASSTDRDEVRFPATTVKPVLQAHSGRADNAAAVVGAPIGDLLSDLPRSFTANVAVQIFQNRLIDQFRIAEGASYAVQGDVDLSREVPGYGYAYFYVETGPEKVARFYALVDEIANDLRSQEVSPDELARAREPIIETLKHQQQSNEYWLSYLHHAQTDSRRLDRIRDSLGGYDKVTAGDIRAFSTAYFGPEKFWKFEVLPAAVR
;
A
#
# COMPACT_ATOMS: atom_id res chain seq x y z
N MET A 1 15.92 17.88 -16.21
CA MET A 1 15.74 16.50 -15.68
C MET A 1 16.78 15.54 -16.25
N THR A 2 17.05 15.56 -17.55
CA THR A 2 18.04 14.70 -18.23
C THR A 2 19.43 14.71 -17.59
N ALA A 3 19.89 15.86 -17.07
CA ALA A 3 21.17 15.95 -16.35
C ALA A 3 21.26 14.99 -15.15
N TYR A 4 20.16 14.74 -14.43
CA TYR A 4 20.14 13.77 -13.33
C TYR A 4 20.32 12.33 -13.80
N THR A 5 20.06 12.05 -15.08
CA THR A 5 20.22 10.74 -15.69
C THR A 5 21.59 10.57 -16.35
N SER A 6 22.09 11.63 -17.02
CA SER A 6 23.38 11.60 -17.72
C SER A 6 24.59 11.85 -16.80
N ASP A 7 24.43 12.67 -15.77
CA ASP A 7 25.49 13.05 -14.82
C ASP A 7 24.96 13.04 -13.37
N PRO A 8 24.56 11.85 -12.85
CA PRO A 8 24.05 11.75 -11.48
C PRO A 8 25.15 12.03 -10.45
N ALA A 9 24.88 12.96 -9.54
CA ALA A 9 25.74 13.27 -8.41
C ALA A 9 25.26 12.59 -7.12
N TYR A 10 26.13 11.78 -6.52
CA TYR A 10 25.87 11.07 -5.26
C TYR A 10 26.61 11.76 -4.11
N ARG A 11 25.93 12.69 -3.42
CA ARG A 11 26.55 13.50 -2.36
C ARG A 11 26.63 12.74 -1.03
N PRO A 12 27.82 12.46 -0.49
CA PRO A 12 27.95 11.72 0.78
C PRO A 12 27.29 12.43 1.97
N GLU A 13 27.21 13.76 1.96
CA GLU A 13 26.55 14.55 3.01
C GLU A 13 25.03 14.32 3.02
N ALA A 14 24.42 14.20 1.84
CA ALA A 14 23.00 13.90 1.71
C ALA A 14 22.70 12.49 2.24
N PHE A 15 23.52 11.50 1.89
CA PHE A 15 23.42 10.15 2.42
C PHE A 15 23.53 10.14 3.95
N LYS A 16 24.58 10.75 4.51
CA LYS A 16 24.80 10.81 5.97
C LYS A 16 23.63 11.47 6.68
N ARG A 17 23.07 12.56 6.13
CA ARG A 17 21.90 13.22 6.71
C ARG A 17 20.69 12.29 6.79
N VAL A 18 20.40 11.55 5.71
CA VAL A 18 19.29 10.58 5.67
C VAL A 18 19.56 9.42 6.63
N GLN A 19 20.77 8.86 6.64
CA GLN A 19 21.19 7.82 7.58
C GLN A 19 20.98 8.24 9.04
N GLN A 20 21.40 9.47 9.40
CA GLN A 20 21.19 10.00 10.75
C GLN A 20 19.70 10.21 11.07
N ALA A 21 18.89 10.67 10.11
CA ALA A 21 17.45 10.81 10.31
C ALA A 21 16.79 9.45 10.63
N TYR A 22 17.15 8.39 9.90
CA TYR A 22 16.67 7.03 10.19
C TYR A 22 17.14 6.54 11.57
N LEU A 23 18.43 6.71 11.90
CA LEU A 23 18.99 6.30 13.20
C LEU A 23 18.32 7.02 14.38
N SER A 24 18.07 8.32 14.25
CA SER A 24 17.36 9.12 15.27
C SER A 24 15.88 8.73 15.37
N GLY A 25 15.25 8.34 14.26
CA GLY A 25 13.84 7.95 14.20
C GLY A 25 13.54 6.59 14.84
N LEU A 26 14.52 5.69 14.99
CA LEU A 26 14.28 4.33 15.53
C LEU A 26 13.55 4.35 16.89
N ASN A 27 14.01 5.17 17.82
CA ASN A 27 13.38 5.27 19.14
C ASN A 27 12.00 5.93 19.07
N GLN A 28 11.76 6.78 18.07
CA GLN A 28 10.46 7.42 17.86
C GLN A 28 9.41 6.41 17.36
N TYR A 29 9.81 5.51 16.45
CA TYR A 29 8.93 4.41 16.03
C TYR A 29 8.58 3.50 17.21
N ASP A 30 9.57 3.19 18.06
CA ASP A 30 9.35 2.37 19.26
C ASP A 30 8.47 3.05 20.34
N ALA A 31 8.23 4.36 20.27
CA ALA A 31 7.55 5.12 21.32
C ALA A 31 6.03 5.07 21.25
N SER A 32 5.44 4.40 20.26
CA SER A 32 3.99 4.24 20.12
C SER A 32 3.64 2.95 19.37
N PRO A 33 2.46 2.36 19.59
CA PRO A 33 2.04 1.20 18.83
C PRO A 33 1.90 1.52 17.33
N GLY A 34 1.31 2.66 16.95
CA GLY A 34 1.25 3.10 15.55
C GLY A 34 2.64 3.29 14.92
N GLY A 35 3.62 3.78 15.67
CA GLY A 35 5.02 3.87 15.23
C GLY A 35 5.62 2.51 14.90
N VAL A 36 5.43 1.51 15.76
CA VAL A 36 5.88 0.13 15.50
C VAL A 36 5.15 -0.49 14.32
N VAL A 37 3.84 -0.29 14.19
CA VAL A 37 3.08 -0.75 13.01
C VAL A 37 3.64 -0.11 11.74
N SER A 38 3.84 1.20 11.71
CA SER A 38 4.37 1.90 10.52
C SER A 38 5.75 1.41 10.09
N ARG A 39 6.57 0.95 11.04
CA ARG A 39 7.91 0.40 10.78
C ARG A 39 7.87 -1.06 10.32
N ASP A 40 7.13 -1.91 11.02
CA ASP A 40 7.26 -3.37 10.89
C ASP A 40 6.22 -3.99 9.94
N PHE A 41 5.08 -3.33 9.74
CA PHE A 41 3.95 -3.91 9.02
C PHE A 41 4.33 -4.33 7.60
N ALA A 42 5.01 -3.46 6.84
CA ALA A 42 5.42 -3.74 5.46
C ALA A 42 6.30 -5.00 5.37
N GLY A 43 7.33 -5.13 6.23
CA GLY A 43 8.16 -6.33 6.26
C GLY A 43 7.37 -7.58 6.64
N LEU A 44 6.47 -7.47 7.63
CA LEU A 44 5.68 -8.61 8.10
C LEU A 44 4.69 -9.12 7.04
N VAL A 45 3.97 -8.25 6.33
CA VAL A 45 3.04 -8.66 5.25
C VAL A 45 3.75 -9.12 3.98
N HIS A 46 5.05 -8.89 3.86
CA HIS A 46 5.91 -9.49 2.83
C HIS A 46 6.73 -10.68 3.38
N SER A 47 6.28 -11.31 4.47
CA SER A 47 6.92 -12.50 5.06
C SER A 47 8.40 -12.32 5.44
N GLY A 48 8.80 -11.10 5.82
CA GLY A 48 10.17 -10.75 6.19
C GLY A 48 11.10 -10.47 5.02
N ASP A 49 10.55 -10.23 3.82
CA ASP A 49 11.36 -9.85 2.65
C ASP A 49 12.20 -8.58 2.96
N PRO A 50 13.53 -8.62 2.78
CA PRO A 50 14.41 -7.50 3.08
C PRO A 50 14.10 -6.21 2.29
N ARG A 51 13.41 -6.30 1.16
CA ARG A 51 13.03 -5.12 0.35
C ARG A 51 11.97 -4.25 1.03
N TRP A 52 11.17 -4.83 1.93
CA TRP A 52 10.13 -4.12 2.70
C TRP A 52 10.41 -4.09 4.20
N THR A 53 11.37 -4.89 4.67
CA THR A 53 11.73 -4.94 6.09
C THR A 53 12.57 -3.70 6.46
N PHE A 54 12.12 -2.97 7.48
CA PHE A 54 12.83 -1.80 7.95
C PHE A 54 14.20 -2.18 8.53
N PRO A 55 15.28 -1.48 8.14
CA PRO A 55 16.63 -1.86 8.58
C PRO A 55 16.86 -1.56 10.06
N ASP A 56 17.58 -2.45 10.74
CA ASP A 56 17.97 -2.25 12.12
C ASP A 56 19.10 -1.23 12.28
N ARG A 57 19.44 -0.88 13.53
CA ARG A 57 20.49 0.08 13.84
C ARG A 57 21.86 -0.32 13.27
N ALA A 58 22.19 -1.62 13.29
CA ALA A 58 23.48 -2.11 12.81
C ALA A 58 23.56 -2.01 11.28
N GLN A 59 22.50 -2.41 10.58
CA GLN A 59 22.35 -2.28 9.13
C GLN A 59 22.42 -0.81 8.70
N LEU A 60 21.66 0.08 9.37
CA LEU A 60 21.69 1.51 9.11
C LEU A 60 23.08 2.11 9.34
N SER A 61 23.77 1.73 10.40
CA SER A 61 25.12 2.24 10.71
C SER A 61 26.20 1.71 9.76
N ALA A 62 26.02 0.49 9.25
CA ALA A 62 26.95 -0.15 8.33
C ALA A 62 26.79 0.32 6.87
N ALA A 63 25.63 0.86 6.51
CA ALA A 63 25.34 1.33 5.15
C ALA A 63 26.29 2.46 4.72
N LYS A 64 26.80 2.38 3.48
CA LYS A 64 27.77 3.34 2.94
C LYS A 64 27.23 4.07 1.71
N PRO A 65 27.67 5.32 1.45
CA PRO A 65 27.35 6.03 0.21
C PRO A 65 27.73 5.25 -1.04
N ASP A 66 28.88 4.56 -1.03
CA ASP A 66 29.37 3.78 -2.17
C ASP A 66 28.44 2.60 -2.50
N ASP A 67 27.84 1.96 -1.50
CA ASP A 67 26.87 0.87 -1.70
C ASP A 67 25.59 1.39 -2.38
N PHE A 68 25.13 2.57 -1.96
CA PHE A 68 24.00 3.25 -2.59
C PHE A 68 24.31 3.63 -4.05
N GLU A 69 25.49 4.21 -4.29
CA GLU A 69 25.89 4.57 -5.65
C GLU A 69 26.00 3.33 -6.55
N ALA A 70 26.64 2.26 -6.07
CA ALA A 70 26.80 1.02 -6.82
C ALA A 70 25.44 0.39 -7.19
N LEU A 71 24.44 0.50 -6.32
CA LEU A 71 23.09 -0.01 -6.58
C LEU A 71 22.33 0.83 -7.62
N PHE A 72 22.36 2.16 -7.49
CA PHE A 72 21.50 3.04 -8.30
C PHE A 72 22.14 3.49 -9.61
N ARG A 73 23.46 3.68 -9.66
CA ARG A 73 24.16 4.21 -10.85
C ARG A 73 23.88 3.38 -12.11
N PRO A 74 23.92 2.04 -12.10
CA PRO A 74 23.61 1.25 -13.29
C PRO A 74 22.19 1.49 -13.80
N MET A 75 21.20 1.57 -12.90
CA MET A 75 19.80 1.80 -13.26
C MET A 75 19.57 3.22 -13.80
N VAL A 76 20.16 4.24 -13.18
CA VAL A 76 20.02 5.62 -13.64
C VAL A 76 20.71 5.83 -15.00
N SER A 77 21.94 5.35 -15.13
CA SER A 77 22.75 5.57 -16.33
C SER A 77 22.30 4.73 -17.53
N ASN A 78 21.87 3.48 -17.32
CA ASN A 78 21.58 2.54 -18.41
C ASN A 78 20.16 1.96 -18.40
N GLY A 79 19.40 2.13 -17.32
CA GLY A 79 18.05 1.59 -17.20
C GLY A 79 17.05 2.24 -18.16
N PRO A 80 15.87 1.63 -18.32
CA PRO A 80 14.84 2.13 -19.22
C PRO A 80 14.30 3.46 -18.70
N ILE A 81 13.88 4.33 -19.61
CA ILE A 81 13.28 5.62 -19.29
C ILE A 81 11.85 5.63 -19.81
N ASP A 82 10.89 5.86 -18.92
CA ASP A 82 9.52 6.22 -19.26
C ASP A 82 9.34 7.72 -18.97
N ILE A 83 8.87 8.48 -19.97
CA ILE A 83 8.59 9.90 -19.87
C ILE A 83 7.08 10.11 -20.04
N THR A 84 6.42 10.45 -18.93
CA THR A 84 5.03 10.88 -18.93
C THR A 84 4.97 12.40 -18.78
N ILE A 85 4.32 13.07 -19.73
CA ILE A 85 4.14 14.53 -19.73
C ILE A 85 2.65 14.84 -19.58
N VAL A 86 2.31 15.67 -18.60
CA VAL A 86 0.93 16.09 -18.31
C VAL A 86 0.93 17.58 -18.03
N GLY A 87 0.09 18.33 -18.75
CA GLY A 87 -0.11 19.76 -18.55
C GLY A 87 -0.63 20.43 -19.81
N ASP A 88 -0.58 21.76 -19.82
CA ASP A 88 -0.86 22.58 -20.98
C ASP A 88 0.34 22.58 -21.94
N VAL A 89 0.41 21.55 -22.78
CA VAL A 89 1.49 21.34 -23.76
C VAL A 89 0.91 20.69 -25.01
N THR A 90 1.37 21.11 -26.19
CA THR A 90 0.98 20.44 -27.43
C THR A 90 1.79 19.15 -27.62
N VAL A 91 1.27 18.23 -28.43
CA VAL A 91 1.99 17.00 -28.77
C VAL A 91 3.33 17.33 -29.45
N ASP A 92 3.35 18.30 -30.35
CA ASP A 92 4.56 18.70 -31.08
C ASP A 92 5.61 19.30 -30.14
N ASP A 93 5.19 20.16 -29.19
CA ASP A 93 6.11 20.72 -28.17
C ASP A 93 6.67 19.62 -27.27
N ALA A 94 5.82 18.68 -26.83
CA ALA A 94 6.24 17.55 -26.01
C ALA A 94 7.25 16.66 -26.74
N ILE A 95 7.04 16.40 -28.04
CA ILE A 95 7.99 15.65 -28.88
C ILE A 95 9.31 16.42 -29.02
N GLY A 96 9.25 17.71 -29.36
CA GLY A 96 10.43 18.55 -29.55
C GLY A 96 11.29 18.62 -28.28
N LEU A 97 10.68 18.97 -27.15
CA LEU A 97 11.36 19.04 -25.84
C LEU A 97 11.96 17.69 -25.43
N THR A 98 11.25 16.58 -25.66
CA THR A 98 11.76 15.24 -25.34
C THR A 98 12.93 14.87 -26.23
N ALA A 99 12.86 15.17 -27.54
CA ALA A 99 13.91 14.90 -28.51
C ALA A 99 15.20 15.66 -28.20
N GLU A 100 15.10 16.95 -27.86
CA GLU A 100 16.25 17.80 -27.52
C GLU A 100 16.92 17.41 -26.18
N THR A 101 16.22 16.66 -25.33
CA THR A 101 16.68 16.32 -23.98
C THR A 101 16.96 14.82 -23.82
N PHE A 102 15.95 14.03 -23.47
CA PHE A 102 16.10 12.58 -23.27
C PHE A 102 16.38 11.84 -24.58
N GLY A 103 15.86 12.32 -25.71
CA GLY A 103 16.15 11.77 -27.04
C GLY A 103 17.58 12.01 -27.53
N ALA A 104 18.29 12.96 -26.92
CA ALA A 104 19.70 13.22 -27.20
C ALA A 104 20.66 12.30 -26.40
N LEU A 105 20.13 11.46 -25.51
CA LEU A 105 20.95 10.50 -24.77
C LEU A 105 21.46 9.37 -25.68
N PRO A 106 22.62 8.77 -25.38
CA PRO A 106 23.08 7.58 -26.07
C PRO A 106 22.04 6.43 -26.01
N PRO A 107 22.00 5.55 -27.02
CA PRO A 107 21.15 4.37 -27.00
C PRO A 107 21.35 3.55 -25.72
N ARG A 108 20.25 3.07 -25.16
CA ARG A 108 20.22 2.27 -23.93
C ARG A 108 19.94 0.82 -24.25
N PRO A 109 20.52 -0.14 -23.51
CA PRO A 109 20.22 -1.55 -23.71
C PRO A 109 18.75 -1.84 -23.38
N GLU A 110 18.14 -2.77 -24.10
CA GLU A 110 16.86 -3.33 -23.69
C GLU A 110 17.01 -3.99 -22.32
N THR A 111 16.08 -3.69 -21.42
CA THR A 111 16.11 -4.22 -20.07
C THR A 111 15.51 -5.61 -20.06
N ALA A 112 16.26 -6.60 -19.60
CA ALA A 112 15.72 -7.93 -19.37
C ALA A 112 14.65 -7.89 -18.27
N SER A 113 13.55 -8.59 -18.49
CA SER A 113 12.54 -8.82 -17.45
C SER A 113 13.16 -9.59 -16.28
N SER A 114 13.12 -9.01 -15.08
CA SER A 114 13.60 -9.66 -13.85
C SER A 114 12.56 -10.61 -13.27
N THR A 115 13.01 -11.77 -12.79
CA THR A 115 12.21 -12.79 -12.09
C THR A 115 12.17 -12.59 -10.57
N ASP A 116 12.77 -11.53 -10.01
CA ASP A 116 12.82 -11.26 -8.55
C ASP A 116 11.44 -11.07 -7.89
N ARG A 117 10.37 -11.04 -8.68
CA ARG A 117 9.00 -10.85 -8.23
C ARG A 117 8.37 -12.16 -7.73
N ASP A 118 8.92 -13.31 -8.11
CA ASP A 118 8.29 -14.63 -7.88
C ASP A 118 8.35 -15.08 -6.40
N GLU A 119 9.27 -14.52 -5.60
CA GLU A 119 9.44 -14.90 -4.19
C GLU A 119 8.55 -14.10 -3.22
N VAL A 120 7.88 -13.04 -3.71
CA VAL A 120 7.08 -12.15 -2.88
C VAL A 120 5.78 -12.85 -2.47
N ARG A 121 5.55 -12.98 -1.16
CA ARG A 121 4.38 -13.68 -0.64
C ARG A 121 3.80 -13.05 0.62
N PHE A 122 2.48 -13.10 0.71
CA PHE A 122 1.77 -12.72 1.92
C PHE A 122 1.99 -13.82 2.99
N PRO A 123 2.14 -13.46 4.28
CA PRO A 123 2.37 -14.44 5.33
C PRO A 123 1.20 -15.42 5.46
N ALA A 124 1.50 -16.62 5.95
CA ALA A 124 0.47 -17.60 6.27
C ALA A 124 -0.44 -17.09 7.41
N THR A 125 -1.68 -17.56 7.42
CA THR A 125 -2.68 -17.31 8.46
C THR A 125 -2.13 -17.64 9.85
N THR A 126 -2.45 -16.84 10.86
CA THR A 126 -1.91 -17.03 12.21
C THR A 126 -2.99 -17.41 13.22
N VAL A 127 -2.74 -18.47 14.01
CA VAL A 127 -3.62 -18.83 15.15
C VAL A 127 -3.41 -17.87 16.32
N LYS A 128 -2.17 -17.43 16.53
CA LYS A 128 -1.79 -16.39 17.50
C LYS A 128 -1.27 -15.19 16.74
N PRO A 129 -1.68 -13.95 17.10
CA PRO A 129 -1.15 -12.76 16.45
C PRO A 129 0.38 -12.72 16.50
N VAL A 130 1.00 -12.21 15.44
CA VAL A 130 2.40 -11.76 15.51
C VAL A 130 2.45 -10.66 16.57
N LEU A 131 3.38 -10.75 17.52
CA LEU A 131 3.43 -9.86 18.67
C LEU A 131 4.68 -8.97 18.62
N GLN A 132 4.49 -7.67 18.46
CA GLN A 132 5.53 -6.67 18.71
C GLN A 132 5.27 -5.90 20.01
N ALA A 133 6.27 -5.13 20.47
CA ALA A 133 6.09 -4.26 21.61
C ALA A 133 6.55 -2.84 21.31
N HIS A 134 5.91 -1.90 22.00
CA HIS A 134 6.34 -0.51 22.06
C HIS A 134 6.78 -0.13 23.48
N SER A 135 7.57 0.94 23.55
CA SER A 135 8.07 1.59 24.78
C SER A 135 7.23 2.79 25.23
N GLY A 136 6.18 3.12 24.48
CA GLY A 136 5.20 4.16 24.81
C GLY A 136 4.30 3.87 26.02
N ARG A 137 3.20 4.63 26.12
CA ARG A 137 2.25 4.56 27.25
C ARG A 137 1.60 3.18 27.38
N ALA A 138 1.46 2.67 28.60
CA ALA A 138 0.94 1.32 28.87
C ALA A 138 -0.56 1.13 28.58
N ASP A 139 -1.31 2.21 28.36
CA ASP A 139 -2.72 2.20 27.98
C ASP A 139 -2.94 2.26 26.47
N ASN A 140 -1.89 2.13 25.67
CA ASN A 140 -1.97 2.09 24.21
C ASN A 140 -1.57 0.71 23.67
N ALA A 141 -2.18 0.32 22.56
CA ALA A 141 -1.90 -0.87 21.78
C ALA A 141 -2.36 -0.64 20.34
N ALA A 142 -1.89 -1.48 19.42
CA ALA A 142 -2.45 -1.56 18.08
C ALA A 142 -2.71 -3.01 17.68
N ALA A 143 -3.68 -3.19 16.79
CA ALA A 143 -3.97 -4.47 16.18
C ALA A 143 -4.23 -4.30 14.69
N VAL A 144 -3.80 -5.29 13.91
CA VAL A 144 -3.95 -5.38 12.46
C VAL A 144 -4.48 -6.76 12.10
N VAL A 145 -5.44 -6.79 11.19
CA VAL A 145 -5.89 -8.00 10.49
C VAL A 145 -5.65 -7.81 9.00
N GLY A 146 -5.03 -8.78 8.34
CA GLY A 146 -4.80 -8.76 6.89
C GLY A 146 -5.25 -10.04 6.18
N ALA A 147 -5.58 -9.90 4.90
CA ALA A 147 -5.93 -11.01 4.02
C ALA A 147 -5.32 -10.80 2.62
N PRO A 148 -4.70 -11.83 2.00
CA PRO A 148 -4.24 -11.73 0.63
C PRO A 148 -5.45 -11.71 -0.33
N ILE A 149 -5.47 -10.75 -1.24
CA ILE A 149 -6.56 -10.59 -2.21
C ILE A 149 -6.09 -10.59 -3.67
N GLY A 150 -4.78 -10.45 -3.94
CA GLY A 150 -4.18 -10.44 -5.27
C GLY A 150 -3.76 -9.03 -5.73
N ASP A 151 -3.04 -8.93 -6.85
CA ASP A 151 -2.50 -7.66 -7.38
C ASP A 151 -3.57 -6.72 -7.94
N LEU A 152 -3.18 -5.60 -8.56
CA LEU A 152 -4.12 -4.65 -9.14
C LEU A 152 -4.62 -5.03 -10.54
N LEU A 153 -3.71 -5.43 -11.44
CA LEU A 153 -3.93 -5.44 -12.89
C LEU A 153 -4.34 -6.81 -13.45
N SER A 154 -4.18 -7.90 -12.70
CA SER A 154 -4.58 -9.24 -13.15
C SER A 154 -6.09 -9.43 -13.22
N ASP A 155 -6.86 -8.67 -12.43
CA ASP A 155 -8.33 -8.70 -12.42
C ASP A 155 -8.84 -7.34 -11.91
N LEU A 156 -9.19 -6.46 -12.86
CA LEU A 156 -9.68 -5.11 -12.57
C LEU A 156 -11.06 -5.11 -11.88
N PRO A 157 -12.07 -5.88 -12.32
CA PRO A 157 -13.33 -6.01 -11.59
C PRO A 157 -13.15 -6.38 -10.13
N ARG A 158 -12.32 -7.39 -9.80
CA ARG A 158 -12.01 -7.73 -8.41
C ARG A 158 -11.36 -6.55 -7.67
N SER A 159 -10.46 -5.81 -8.31
CA SER A 159 -9.81 -4.65 -7.69
C SER A 159 -10.81 -3.56 -7.30
N PHE A 160 -11.83 -3.30 -8.13
CA PHE A 160 -12.90 -2.35 -7.82
C PHE A 160 -13.77 -2.87 -6.67
N THR A 161 -14.19 -4.14 -6.74
CA THR A 161 -14.96 -4.78 -5.67
C THR A 161 -14.19 -4.78 -4.34
N ALA A 162 -12.87 -4.99 -4.36
CA ALA A 162 -12.04 -4.99 -3.16
C ALA A 162 -12.06 -3.64 -2.43
N ASN A 163 -11.90 -2.54 -3.17
CA ASN A 163 -11.95 -1.19 -2.61
C ASN A 163 -13.32 -0.90 -1.96
N VAL A 164 -14.41 -1.26 -2.65
CA VAL A 164 -15.78 -1.05 -2.11
C VAL A 164 -16.03 -1.96 -0.89
N ALA A 165 -15.62 -3.23 -0.95
CA ALA A 165 -15.81 -4.18 0.15
C ALA A 165 -15.02 -3.76 1.40
N VAL A 166 -13.78 -3.31 1.26
CA VAL A 166 -12.97 -2.78 2.37
C VAL A 166 -13.56 -1.49 2.92
N GLN A 167 -14.09 -0.59 2.07
CA GLN A 167 -14.77 0.62 2.55
C GLN A 167 -16.03 0.29 3.35
N ILE A 168 -16.84 -0.69 2.92
CA ILE A 168 -18.00 -1.18 3.69
C ILE A 168 -17.55 -1.74 5.04
N PHE A 169 -16.52 -2.59 5.02
CA PHE A 169 -15.97 -3.20 6.23
C PHE A 169 -15.45 -2.12 7.20
N GLN A 170 -14.69 -1.14 6.71
CA GLN A 170 -14.22 -0.01 7.50
C GLN A 170 -15.39 0.79 8.10
N ASN A 171 -16.42 1.11 7.32
CA ASN A 171 -17.58 1.85 7.81
C ASN A 171 -18.25 1.11 8.97
N ARG A 172 -18.44 -0.22 8.84
CA ARG A 172 -18.99 -1.07 9.91
C ARG A 172 -18.11 -1.10 11.14
N LEU A 173 -16.77 -1.19 10.98
CA LEU A 173 -15.84 -1.11 12.10
C LEU A 173 -15.98 0.23 12.82
N ILE A 174 -15.94 1.35 12.09
CA ILE A 174 -16.08 2.70 12.65
C ILE A 174 -17.40 2.84 13.42
N ASP A 175 -18.52 2.42 12.83
CA ASP A 175 -19.83 2.53 13.46
C ASP A 175 -19.90 1.73 14.76
N GLN A 176 -19.43 0.48 14.76
CA GLN A 176 -19.49 -0.40 15.91
C GLN A 176 -18.51 0.04 17.02
N PHE A 177 -17.32 0.53 16.67
CA PHE A 177 -16.39 1.12 17.65
C PHE A 177 -16.91 2.43 18.24
N ARG A 178 -17.54 3.29 17.43
CA ARG A 178 -18.12 4.55 17.90
C ARG A 178 -19.30 4.34 18.83
N ILE A 179 -20.18 3.39 18.51
CA ILE A 179 -21.37 3.05 19.33
C ILE A 179 -20.96 2.43 20.66
N ALA A 180 -19.95 1.55 20.66
CA ALA A 180 -19.59 0.82 21.86
C ALA A 180 -18.77 1.64 22.87
N GLU A 181 -17.97 2.62 22.44
CA GLU A 181 -16.83 3.04 23.28
C GLU A 181 -16.57 4.55 23.41
N GLY A 182 -17.30 5.43 22.71
CA GLY A 182 -17.35 6.87 23.01
C GLY A 182 -16.04 7.67 22.91
N ALA A 183 -14.93 7.07 22.48
CA ALA A 183 -13.62 7.72 22.35
C ALA A 183 -13.11 7.71 20.90
N SER A 184 -12.22 8.66 20.60
CA SER A 184 -11.59 8.83 19.27
C SER A 184 -10.54 7.76 19.02
N TYR A 185 -10.94 6.62 18.45
CA TYR A 185 -10.03 5.57 17.99
C TYR A 185 -9.63 5.78 16.53
N ALA A 186 -8.37 5.49 16.21
CA ALA A 186 -7.90 5.47 14.84
C ALA A 186 -8.18 4.08 14.23
N VAL A 187 -9.34 3.94 13.59
CA VAL A 187 -9.70 2.74 12.81
C VAL A 187 -9.46 3.04 11.34
N GLN A 188 -8.78 2.14 10.64
CA GLN A 188 -8.51 2.23 9.20
C GLN A 188 -8.71 0.88 8.54
N GLY A 189 -9.25 0.86 7.32
CA GLY A 189 -9.21 -0.27 6.40
C GLY A 189 -8.68 0.19 5.05
N ASP A 190 -7.82 -0.61 4.43
CA ASP A 190 -7.29 -0.26 3.10
C ASP A 190 -6.95 -1.50 2.27
N VAL A 191 -6.69 -1.28 0.98
CA VAL A 191 -6.15 -2.28 0.05
C VAL A 191 -4.81 -1.82 -0.50
N ASP A 192 -3.81 -2.69 -0.41
CA ASP A 192 -2.54 -2.54 -1.11
C ASP A 192 -2.47 -3.57 -2.23
N LEU A 193 -2.79 -3.12 -3.45
CA LEU A 193 -2.82 -3.95 -4.65
C LEU A 193 -1.56 -3.66 -5.46
N SER A 194 -0.64 -4.63 -5.53
CA SER A 194 0.62 -4.40 -6.24
C SER A 194 0.37 -4.06 -7.71
N ARG A 195 1.09 -3.05 -8.20
CA ARG A 195 1.11 -2.70 -9.63
C ARG A 195 2.20 -3.44 -10.39
N GLU A 196 3.13 -4.04 -9.65
CA GLU A 196 4.38 -4.58 -10.18
C GLU A 196 4.51 -6.08 -9.96
N VAL A 197 4.06 -6.62 -8.83
CA VAL A 197 4.19 -8.04 -8.50
C VAL A 197 2.87 -8.74 -8.80
N PRO A 198 2.77 -9.54 -9.88
CA PRO A 198 1.55 -10.26 -10.20
C PRO A 198 1.17 -11.22 -9.06
N GLY A 199 -0.12 -11.34 -8.79
CA GLY A 199 -0.68 -12.15 -7.71
C GLY A 199 -0.52 -11.60 -6.30
N TYR A 200 0.26 -10.52 -6.09
CA TYR A 200 0.51 -9.99 -4.75
C TYR A 200 -0.31 -8.72 -4.45
N GLY A 201 -1.10 -8.78 -3.39
CA GLY A 201 -1.81 -7.65 -2.82
C GLY A 201 -2.72 -8.12 -1.70
N TYR A 202 -3.09 -7.22 -0.80
CA TYR A 202 -3.78 -7.54 0.44
C TYR A 202 -4.74 -6.45 0.86
N ALA A 203 -5.80 -6.85 1.55
CA ALA A 203 -6.62 -5.94 2.36
C ALA A 203 -6.11 -5.99 3.80
N TYR A 204 -6.20 -4.88 4.52
CA TYR A 204 -5.94 -4.86 5.95
C TYR A 204 -6.87 -3.92 6.70
N PHE A 205 -7.06 -4.22 7.98
CA PHE A 205 -7.80 -3.42 8.95
C PHE A 205 -6.91 -3.17 10.16
N TYR A 206 -6.86 -1.94 10.62
CA TYR A 206 -6.00 -1.48 11.71
C TYR A 206 -6.82 -0.72 12.75
N VAL A 207 -6.45 -0.89 14.02
CA VAL A 207 -6.92 -0.05 15.12
C VAL A 207 -5.77 0.31 16.06
N GLU A 208 -5.74 1.56 16.52
CA GLU A 208 -5.02 1.96 17.74
C GLU A 208 -6.02 2.14 18.89
N THR A 209 -5.83 1.41 20.00
CA THR A 209 -6.77 1.34 21.14
C THR A 209 -6.06 0.91 22.42
N GLY A 210 -6.79 0.67 23.52
CA GLY A 210 -6.24 0.11 24.76
C GLY A 210 -5.96 -1.40 24.65
N PRO A 211 -4.95 -1.96 25.35
CA PRO A 211 -4.64 -3.39 25.31
C PRO A 211 -5.84 -4.31 25.60
N GLU A 212 -6.73 -3.89 26.50
CA GLU A 212 -7.94 -4.63 26.89
C GLU A 212 -9.00 -4.72 25.79
N LYS A 213 -8.91 -3.86 24.77
CA LYS A 213 -9.88 -3.76 23.65
C LYS A 213 -9.43 -4.50 22.40
N VAL A 214 -8.17 -4.95 22.34
CA VAL A 214 -7.62 -5.70 21.20
C VAL A 214 -8.44 -6.98 20.92
N ALA A 215 -8.85 -7.70 21.96
CA ALA A 215 -9.69 -8.88 21.80
C ALA A 215 -11.08 -8.55 21.20
N ARG A 216 -11.66 -7.40 21.56
CA ARG A 216 -12.94 -6.94 20.99
C ARG A 216 -12.79 -6.56 19.53
N PHE A 217 -11.68 -5.94 19.13
CA PHE A 217 -11.38 -5.65 17.73
C PHE A 217 -11.41 -6.93 16.87
N TYR A 218 -10.69 -7.98 17.28
CA TYR A 218 -10.68 -9.22 16.53
C TYR A 218 -12.06 -9.88 16.46
N ALA A 219 -12.81 -9.88 17.57
CA ALA A 219 -14.17 -10.41 17.57
C ALA A 219 -15.08 -9.65 16.60
N LEU A 220 -14.97 -8.32 16.56
CA LEU A 220 -15.77 -7.49 15.66
C LEU A 220 -15.38 -7.68 14.19
N VAL A 221 -14.08 -7.84 13.89
CA VAL A 221 -13.61 -8.20 12.54
C VAL A 221 -14.22 -9.53 12.12
N ASP A 222 -14.22 -10.54 12.99
CA ASP A 222 -14.81 -11.85 12.69
C ASP A 222 -16.34 -11.75 12.52
N GLU A 223 -17.04 -10.96 13.35
CA GLU A 223 -18.48 -10.68 13.22
C GLU A 223 -18.82 -10.05 11.86
N ILE A 224 -18.12 -8.97 11.48
CA ILE A 224 -18.36 -8.25 10.21
C ILE A 224 -18.04 -9.13 9.01
N ALA A 225 -16.91 -9.86 9.05
CA ALA A 225 -16.50 -10.75 7.99
C ALA A 225 -17.54 -11.86 7.74
N ASN A 226 -18.07 -12.46 8.81
CA ASN A 226 -19.10 -13.48 8.71
C ASN A 226 -20.44 -12.92 8.19
N ASP A 227 -20.81 -11.71 8.59
CA ASP A 227 -22.03 -11.06 8.09
C ASP A 227 -21.93 -10.78 6.58
N LEU A 228 -20.83 -10.17 6.12
CA LEU A 228 -20.61 -9.89 4.68
C LEU A 228 -20.55 -11.14 3.81
N ARG A 229 -20.22 -12.31 4.38
CA ARG A 229 -20.24 -13.61 3.67
C ARG A 229 -21.63 -14.22 3.60
N SER A 230 -22.43 -14.01 4.64
CA SER A 230 -23.72 -14.66 4.80
C SER A 230 -24.88 -13.84 4.25
N GLN A 231 -24.76 -12.52 4.22
CA GLN A 231 -25.82 -11.59 3.82
C GLN A 231 -25.34 -10.66 2.71
N GLU A 232 -26.26 -10.24 1.85
CA GLU A 232 -26.00 -9.15 0.91
C GLU A 232 -26.12 -7.80 1.63
N VAL A 233 -25.22 -6.89 1.28
CA VAL A 233 -25.28 -5.50 1.77
C VAL A 233 -26.49 -4.78 1.19
N SER A 234 -27.09 -3.89 1.98
CA SER A 234 -28.23 -3.11 1.48
C SER A 234 -27.80 -2.17 0.35
N PRO A 235 -28.71 -1.77 -0.57
CA PRO A 235 -28.40 -0.80 -1.62
C PRO A 235 -27.85 0.53 -1.09
N ASP A 236 -28.39 0.99 0.05
CA ASP A 236 -27.97 2.21 0.74
C ASP A 236 -26.57 2.10 1.35
N GLU A 237 -26.25 0.96 1.97
CA GLU A 237 -24.89 0.70 2.47
C GLU A 237 -23.86 0.63 1.35
N LEU A 238 -24.19 -0.05 0.25
CA LEU A 238 -23.34 -0.12 -0.93
C LEU A 238 -23.09 1.28 -1.53
N ALA A 239 -24.14 2.09 -1.64
CA ALA A 239 -24.04 3.46 -2.14
C ALA A 239 -23.13 4.33 -1.26
N ARG A 240 -23.30 4.29 0.07
CA ARG A 240 -22.46 5.04 1.02
C ARG A 240 -20.97 4.69 0.94
N ALA A 241 -20.63 3.46 0.57
CA ALA A 241 -19.24 3.06 0.38
C ALA A 241 -18.70 3.44 -1.00
N ARG A 242 -19.52 3.28 -2.05
CA ARG A 242 -19.11 3.49 -3.44
C ARG A 242 -19.04 4.96 -3.85
N GLU A 243 -20.04 5.76 -3.49
CA GLU A 243 -20.15 7.15 -3.94
C GLU A 243 -18.93 8.02 -3.56
N PRO A 244 -18.40 7.96 -2.32
CA PRO A 244 -17.21 8.74 -1.97
C PRO A 244 -15.97 8.35 -2.78
N ILE A 245 -15.81 7.06 -3.13
CA ILE A 245 -14.71 6.57 -3.96
C ILE A 245 -14.81 7.20 -5.36
N ILE A 246 -16.00 7.18 -5.95
CA ILE A 246 -16.26 7.74 -7.28
C ILE A 246 -16.05 9.25 -7.30
N GLU A 247 -16.59 9.98 -6.32
CA GLU A 247 -16.43 11.44 -6.26
C GLU A 247 -14.96 11.85 -6.03
N THR A 248 -14.24 11.12 -5.17
CA THR A 248 -12.80 11.32 -4.98
C THR A 248 -12.04 11.10 -6.28
N LEU A 249 -12.36 10.04 -7.02
CA LEU A 249 -11.73 9.73 -8.30
C LEU A 249 -12.03 10.82 -9.36
N LYS A 250 -13.29 11.30 -9.46
CA LYS A 250 -13.66 12.40 -10.37
C LYS A 250 -12.88 13.67 -10.06
N HIS A 251 -12.70 13.99 -8.78
CA HIS A 251 -11.90 15.14 -8.36
C HIS A 251 -10.42 14.94 -8.71
N GLN A 252 -9.86 13.77 -8.42
CA GLN A 252 -8.46 13.45 -8.75
C GLN A 252 -8.20 13.54 -10.26
N GLN A 253 -9.12 13.07 -11.11
CA GLN A 253 -9.01 13.15 -12.57
C GLN A 253 -8.88 14.58 -13.13
N GLN A 254 -9.17 15.62 -12.34
CA GLN A 254 -9.00 17.01 -12.73
C GLN A 254 -7.57 17.53 -12.47
N SER A 255 -6.71 16.73 -11.84
CA SER A 255 -5.37 17.13 -11.42
C SER A 255 -4.27 16.48 -12.27
N ASN A 256 -3.17 17.22 -12.46
CA ASN A 256 -2.03 16.69 -13.22
C ASN A 256 -1.39 15.49 -12.50
N GLU A 257 -1.40 15.48 -11.17
CA GLU A 257 -0.85 14.43 -10.32
C GLU A 257 -1.53 13.08 -10.55
N TYR A 258 -2.86 13.08 -10.75
CA TYR A 258 -3.58 11.86 -11.12
C TYR A 258 -3.07 11.29 -12.43
N TRP A 259 -3.03 12.12 -13.48
CA TRP A 259 -2.60 11.67 -14.80
C TRP A 259 -1.15 11.21 -14.81
N LEU A 260 -0.26 11.89 -14.10
CA LEU A 260 1.13 11.45 -13.90
C LEU A 260 1.19 10.07 -13.23
N SER A 261 0.40 9.83 -12.18
CA SER A 261 0.40 8.55 -11.46
C SER A 261 -0.22 7.39 -12.26
N TYR A 262 -1.24 7.67 -13.06
CA TYR A 262 -2.02 6.65 -13.78
C TYR A 262 -1.48 6.33 -15.18
N LEU A 263 -0.90 7.31 -15.89
CA LEU A 263 -0.30 7.09 -17.21
C LEU A 263 1.11 6.49 -17.15
N HIS A 264 1.75 6.52 -15.99
CA HIS A 264 3.04 5.88 -15.79
C HIS A 264 3.01 4.38 -16.13
N HIS A 265 3.93 3.94 -16.98
CA HIS A 265 4.02 2.61 -17.61
C HIS A 265 2.84 2.22 -18.51
N ALA A 266 1.94 3.15 -18.87
CA ALA A 266 0.80 2.84 -19.72
C ALA A 266 1.21 2.44 -21.15
N GLN A 267 2.40 2.84 -21.60
CA GLN A 267 2.95 2.44 -22.89
C GLN A 267 3.47 1.00 -22.91
N THR A 268 3.87 0.45 -21.76
CA THR A 268 4.43 -0.90 -21.65
C THR A 268 3.42 -1.93 -21.14
N ASP A 269 2.32 -1.49 -20.52
CA ASP A 269 1.24 -2.36 -20.06
C ASP A 269 -0.14 -1.75 -20.37
N SER A 270 -0.77 -2.27 -21.42
CA SER A 270 -2.11 -1.82 -21.89
C SER A 270 -3.19 -1.87 -20.81
N ARG A 271 -3.09 -2.77 -19.83
CA ARG A 271 -4.06 -2.90 -18.72
C ARG A 271 -4.15 -1.64 -17.87
N ARG A 272 -3.10 -0.80 -17.87
CA ARG A 272 -3.11 0.49 -17.15
C ARG A 272 -4.01 1.51 -17.83
N LEU A 273 -4.07 1.52 -19.16
CA LEU A 273 -5.02 2.35 -19.90
C LEU A 273 -6.45 1.85 -19.71
N ASP A 274 -6.64 0.53 -19.70
CA ASP A 274 -7.95 -0.06 -19.44
C ASP A 274 -8.45 0.30 -18.04
N ARG A 275 -7.57 0.25 -17.02
CA ARG A 275 -7.88 0.76 -15.69
C ARG A 275 -8.40 2.20 -15.74
N ILE A 276 -7.70 3.12 -16.40
CA ILE A 276 -8.12 4.53 -16.48
C ILE A 276 -9.52 4.64 -17.10
N ARG A 277 -9.74 3.97 -18.23
CA ARG A 277 -11.02 4.01 -18.98
C ARG A 277 -12.16 3.41 -18.17
N ASP A 278 -11.89 2.32 -17.45
CA ASP A 278 -12.90 1.56 -16.74
C ASP A 278 -13.10 2.02 -15.29
N SER A 279 -12.24 2.86 -14.72
CA SER A 279 -12.27 3.16 -13.27
C SER A 279 -13.66 3.58 -12.77
N LEU A 280 -14.26 4.62 -13.36
CA LEU A 280 -15.55 5.14 -12.92
C LEU A 280 -16.69 4.13 -13.14
N GLY A 281 -16.79 3.60 -14.37
CA GLY A 281 -17.84 2.63 -14.72
C GLY A 281 -17.66 1.27 -14.04
N GLY A 282 -16.44 0.92 -13.65
CA GLY A 282 -16.07 -0.30 -12.93
C GLY A 282 -16.57 -0.26 -11.50
N TYR A 283 -16.37 0.86 -10.80
CA TYR A 283 -16.97 1.07 -9.48
C TYR A 283 -18.50 1.05 -9.54
N ASP A 284 -19.12 1.73 -10.51
CA ASP A 284 -20.58 1.75 -10.67
C ASP A 284 -21.20 0.36 -10.88
N LYS A 285 -20.46 -0.55 -11.51
CA LYS A 285 -20.91 -1.92 -11.78
C LYS A 285 -20.83 -2.84 -10.56
N VAL A 286 -20.14 -2.46 -9.48
CA VAL A 286 -20.04 -3.30 -8.28
C VAL A 286 -21.43 -3.48 -7.65
N THR A 287 -21.85 -4.73 -7.50
CA THR A 287 -23.14 -5.12 -6.92
C THR A 287 -23.00 -5.68 -5.50
N ALA A 288 -24.11 -5.76 -4.76
CA ALA A 288 -24.12 -6.41 -3.44
C ALA A 288 -23.73 -7.90 -3.51
N GLY A 289 -24.10 -8.58 -4.59
CA GLY A 289 -23.69 -9.97 -4.86
C GLY A 289 -22.17 -10.10 -5.04
N ASP A 290 -21.54 -9.14 -5.71
CA ASP A 290 -20.07 -9.11 -5.87
C ASP A 290 -19.36 -8.92 -4.53
N ILE A 291 -19.89 -8.04 -3.66
CA ILE A 291 -19.36 -7.84 -2.30
C ILE A 291 -19.43 -9.14 -1.49
N ARG A 292 -20.56 -9.86 -1.57
CA ARG A 292 -20.73 -11.14 -0.87
C ARG A 292 -19.79 -12.21 -1.42
N ALA A 293 -19.68 -12.31 -2.74
CA ALA A 293 -18.78 -13.25 -3.40
C ALA A 293 -17.31 -12.97 -3.04
N PHE A 294 -16.89 -11.71 -3.11
CA PHE A 294 -15.57 -11.26 -2.70
C PHE A 294 -15.30 -11.57 -1.22
N SER A 295 -16.23 -11.22 -0.33
CA SER A 295 -16.10 -11.48 1.11
C SER A 295 -16.02 -12.99 1.40
N THR A 296 -16.74 -13.82 0.64
CA THR A 296 -16.66 -15.28 0.76
C THR A 296 -15.31 -15.84 0.32
N ALA A 297 -14.73 -15.27 -0.74
CA ALA A 297 -13.43 -15.68 -1.25
C ALA A 297 -12.28 -15.27 -0.31
N TYR A 298 -12.31 -14.05 0.22
CA TYR A 298 -11.16 -13.42 0.85
C TYR A 298 -11.30 -13.14 2.36
N PHE A 299 -12.50 -12.83 2.85
CA PHE A 299 -12.72 -12.44 4.26
C PHE A 299 -13.20 -13.61 5.12
N GLY A 300 -12.49 -14.74 5.04
CA GLY A 300 -12.66 -15.83 6.00
C GLY A 300 -11.89 -15.53 7.29
N PRO A 301 -12.51 -15.54 8.48
CA PRO A 301 -11.80 -15.40 9.75
C PRO A 301 -10.61 -16.37 9.89
N GLU A 302 -10.76 -17.58 9.36
CA GLU A 302 -9.72 -18.60 9.30
C GLU A 302 -8.56 -18.27 8.35
N LYS A 303 -8.75 -17.30 7.45
CA LYS A 303 -7.77 -16.84 6.44
C LYS A 303 -7.03 -15.58 6.88
N PHE A 304 -7.35 -15.02 8.04
CA PHE A 304 -6.76 -13.78 8.49
C PHE A 304 -5.38 -13.99 9.10
N TRP A 305 -4.45 -13.15 8.65
CA TRP A 305 -3.19 -12.91 9.35
C TRP A 305 -3.41 -11.82 10.39
N LYS A 306 -2.98 -12.06 11.63
CA LYS A 306 -3.16 -11.15 12.77
C LYS A 306 -1.82 -10.64 13.28
N PHE A 307 -1.75 -9.37 13.62
CA PHE A 307 -0.58 -8.70 14.17
C PHE A 307 -1.02 -7.70 15.24
N GLU A 308 -0.33 -7.72 16.39
CA GLU A 308 -0.59 -6.77 17.47
C GLU A 308 0.71 -6.18 18.04
N VAL A 309 0.60 -4.96 18.53
CA VAL A 309 1.65 -4.27 19.26
C VAL A 309 1.13 -3.93 20.64
N LEU A 310 1.76 -4.50 21.66
CA LEU A 310 1.40 -4.29 23.06
C LEU A 310 2.49 -3.49 23.79
N PRO A 311 2.19 -2.87 24.94
CA PRO A 311 3.22 -2.28 25.77
C PRO A 311 4.24 -3.32 26.22
N ALA A 312 5.52 -2.96 26.29
CA ALA A 312 6.58 -3.87 26.73
C ALA A 312 6.35 -4.51 28.12
N ALA A 313 5.59 -3.84 28.99
CA ALA A 313 5.24 -4.32 30.33
C ALA A 313 4.11 -5.37 30.36
N VAL A 314 3.42 -5.61 29.23
CA VAL A 314 2.27 -6.52 29.10
C VAL A 314 2.66 -7.85 28.42
N ARG A 315 3.93 -8.00 28.04
CA ARG A 315 4.48 -9.23 27.42
C ARG A 315 4.69 -10.37 28.41
#